data_AF-A0A5K1K5R1-F1
#
_entry.id   AF-A0A5K1K5R1-F1
#
_cell.length_a   1.000
_cell.length_b   1.000
_cell.length_c   1.000
_cell.angle_alpha   90.00
_cell.angle_beta   90.00
_cell.angle_gamma   90.00
#
_symmetry.space_group_name_H-M   'P 1'
#
loop_
_entity.id
_entity.type
_entity.pdbx_description
1 polymer ?
#
loop_
_entity_poly.entity_id
_entity_poly.type
_entity_poly.pdbx_seq_one_letter_code
_entity_poly.pdbx_strand_id
1 'polypeptide(L)'
;MQIFHIDRRKPSDLEPAYIIDSVRDLCDRLVVVRGDSLLSKEAQQNETLLFHMLLRATFATRRVLERYHLNREAFEWVRGEVEAKFNPDVTLGVPRLKEIMNVATNIKTPSLNIYLEDDIAKNAMMVKNMQQELTFTSLLTITVADEEVEQKLHPVSLGCCTSNWTVPRRWVAS
;
A
#
# COMPACT_ATOMS: atom_id res chain seq x y z
N MET A 1 7.68 -34.09 -17.37
CA MET A 1 7.25 -33.99 -18.78
C MET A 1 8.09 -32.90 -19.44
N GLN A 2 8.88 -33.22 -20.45
CA GLN A 2 9.72 -32.24 -21.16
C GLN A 2 8.93 -31.74 -22.37
N ILE A 3 8.50 -30.47 -22.35
CA ILE A 3 7.56 -29.90 -23.34
C ILE A 3 8.27 -29.61 -24.68
N PHE A 4 9.58 -29.35 -24.65
CA PHE A 4 10.40 -29.11 -25.85
C PHE A 4 11.75 -29.84 -25.80
N HIS A 5 12.19 -30.37 -26.93
CA HIS A 5 13.52 -30.99 -27.07
C HIS A 5 14.55 -29.91 -27.44
N ILE A 6 15.22 -29.34 -26.44
CA ILE A 6 16.19 -28.26 -26.63
C ILE A 6 17.61 -28.83 -26.78
N ASP A 7 18.18 -28.70 -27.98
CA ASP A 7 19.56 -29.06 -28.29
C ASP A 7 20.52 -27.95 -27.89
N ARG A 8 21.12 -28.02 -26.69
CA ARG A 8 22.11 -27.03 -26.21
C ARG A 8 23.41 -26.97 -27.04
N ARG A 9 23.62 -27.94 -27.93
CA ARG A 9 24.77 -28.02 -28.82
C ARG A 9 24.60 -27.17 -30.08
N LYS A 10 23.36 -26.85 -30.44
CA LYS A 10 23.06 -26.01 -31.60
C LYS A 10 22.82 -24.58 -31.13
N PRO A 11 23.24 -23.58 -31.93
CA PRO A 11 22.82 -22.21 -31.69
C PRO A 11 21.29 -22.12 -31.80
N SER A 12 20.70 -21.21 -31.03
CA SER A 12 19.28 -20.91 -31.10
C SER A 12 18.92 -20.14 -32.38
N ASP A 13 17.79 -20.46 -33.00
CA ASP A 13 17.26 -19.78 -34.20
C ASP A 13 16.64 -18.40 -33.93
N LEU A 14 16.84 -17.86 -32.73
CA LEU A 14 16.30 -16.59 -32.27
C LEU A 14 17.23 -15.43 -32.59
N GLU A 15 16.68 -14.40 -33.23
CA GLU A 15 17.39 -13.15 -33.46
C GLU A 15 17.36 -12.26 -32.20
N PRO A 16 18.47 -11.60 -31.84
CA PRO A 16 18.51 -10.70 -30.69
C PRO A 16 17.46 -9.58 -30.70
N ALA A 17 17.20 -9.00 -31.87
CA ALA A 17 16.21 -7.94 -32.06
C ALA A 17 14.80 -8.46 -31.73
N TYR A 18 14.46 -9.65 -32.23
CA TYR A 18 13.16 -10.28 -31.98
C TYR A 18 12.87 -10.47 -30.48
N ILE A 19 13.87 -10.86 -29.68
CA ILE A 19 13.72 -11.02 -28.23
C ILE A 19 13.40 -9.67 -27.58
N ILE A 20 14.11 -8.61 -27.96
CA ILE A 20 13.92 -7.27 -27.38
C ILE A 20 12.51 -6.76 -27.65
N ASP A 21 12.06 -6.85 -28.90
CA ASP A 21 10.74 -6.37 -29.30
C ASP A 21 9.63 -7.23 -28.68
N SER A 22 9.80 -8.55 -28.64
CA SER A 22 8.84 -9.45 -27.99
C SER A 22 8.69 -9.19 -26.48
N VAL A 23 9.78 -8.84 -25.79
CA VAL A 23 9.73 -8.50 -24.35
C VAL A 23 9.07 -7.14 -24.14
N ARG A 24 9.30 -6.16 -25.02
CA ARG A 24 8.59 -4.87 -25.00
C ARG A 24 7.10 -5.08 -25.19
N ASP A 25 6.70 -5.84 -26.20
CA ASP A 25 5.30 -6.16 -26.48
C ASP A 25 4.64 -6.95 -25.35
N LEU A 26 5.40 -7.78 -24.63
CA LEU A 26 4.89 -8.44 -23.42
C LEU A 26 4.63 -7.41 -22.32
N CYS A 27 5.58 -6.52 -22.03
CA CYS A 27 5.40 -5.46 -21.03
C CYS A 27 4.16 -4.59 -21.32
N ASP A 28 3.93 -4.23 -22.58
CA ASP A 28 2.79 -3.39 -22.96
C ASP A 28 1.43 -4.10 -22.82
N ARG A 29 1.42 -5.44 -22.92
CA ARG A 29 0.22 -6.26 -22.73
C ARG A 29 -0.15 -6.50 -21.27
N LEU A 30 0.78 -6.34 -20.35
CA LEU A 30 0.59 -6.62 -18.93
C LEU A 30 -0.12 -5.46 -18.23
N VAL A 31 -1.42 -5.28 -18.50
CA VAL A 31 -2.24 -4.20 -17.94
C VAL A 31 -2.82 -4.59 -16.59
N VAL A 32 -2.57 -3.76 -15.58
CA VAL A 32 -3.07 -3.90 -14.20
C VAL A 32 -4.17 -2.88 -13.91
N VAL A 33 -3.84 -1.60 -14.09
CA VAL A 33 -4.75 -0.48 -13.92
C VAL A 33 -5.44 -0.22 -15.26
N ARG A 34 -6.75 -0.44 -15.30
CA ARG A 34 -7.58 -0.13 -16.47
C ARG A 34 -7.93 1.36 -16.46
N GLY A 35 -7.62 2.07 -17.55
CA GLY A 35 -8.03 3.46 -17.74
C GLY A 35 -7.02 4.26 -18.56
N ASP A 36 -7.52 5.20 -19.36
CA ASP A 36 -6.69 6.00 -20.28
C ASP A 36 -6.21 7.33 -19.70
N SER A 37 -6.58 7.64 -18.44
CA SER A 37 -6.20 8.88 -17.79
C SER A 37 -4.69 8.95 -17.51
N LEU A 38 -4.14 10.16 -17.42
CA LEU A 38 -2.71 10.35 -17.11
C LEU A 38 -2.32 9.67 -15.79
N LEU A 39 -3.18 9.78 -14.76
CA LEU A 39 -2.98 9.11 -13.48
C LEU A 39 -3.06 7.59 -13.59
N SER A 40 -3.94 7.06 -14.43
CA SER A 40 -4.05 5.62 -14.67
C SER A 40 -2.78 5.07 -15.34
N LYS A 41 -2.19 5.82 -16.28
CA LYS A 41 -0.94 5.44 -16.95
C LYS A 41 0.25 5.46 -16.00
N GLU A 42 0.34 6.48 -15.15
CA GLU A 42 1.40 6.57 -14.14
C GLU A 42 1.25 5.48 -13.07
N ALA A 43 0.02 5.24 -12.59
CA ALA A 43 -0.29 4.15 -11.67
C ALA A 43 0.08 2.78 -12.27
N GLN A 44 -0.25 2.54 -13.53
CA GLN A 44 0.12 1.34 -14.27
C GLN A 44 1.64 1.14 -14.32
N GLN A 45 2.39 2.19 -14.65
CA GLN A 45 3.85 2.13 -14.74
C GLN A 45 4.49 1.83 -13.38
N ASN A 46 3.98 2.42 -12.30
CA ASN A 46 4.47 2.22 -10.95
C ASN A 46 4.18 0.81 -10.42
N GLU A 47 2.96 0.30 -10.64
CA GLU A 47 2.59 -1.04 -10.17
C GLU A 47 3.35 -2.14 -10.91
N THR A 48 3.58 -1.96 -12.21
CA THR A 48 4.28 -2.97 -13.03
C THR A 48 5.79 -2.84 -13.00
N LEU A 49 6.36 -1.79 -12.40
CA LEU A 49 7.78 -1.46 -12.45
C LEU A 49 8.68 -2.64 -12.04
N LEU A 50 8.42 -3.23 -10.88
CA LEU A 50 9.21 -4.34 -10.35
C LEU A 50 9.12 -5.58 -11.25
N PHE A 51 7.92 -5.89 -11.73
CA PHE A 51 7.70 -7.05 -12.59
C PHE A 51 8.34 -6.85 -13.97
N HIS A 52 8.28 -5.65 -14.51
CA HIS A 52 8.96 -5.25 -15.74
C HIS A 52 10.49 -5.36 -15.63
N MET A 53 11.06 -4.97 -14.49
CA MET A 53 12.50 -5.18 -14.22
C MET A 53 12.84 -6.67 -14.21
N LEU A 54 12.03 -7.49 -13.55
CA LEU A 54 12.22 -8.94 -13.52
C LEU A 54 12.16 -9.55 -14.91
N LEU A 55 11.13 -9.23 -15.71
CA LEU A 55 10.99 -9.74 -17.08
C LEU A 55 12.18 -9.37 -17.96
N ARG A 56 12.65 -8.12 -17.89
CA ARG A 56 13.84 -7.69 -18.64
C ARG A 56 15.11 -8.41 -18.17
N ALA A 57 15.24 -8.65 -16.87
CA ALA A 57 16.37 -9.38 -16.32
C ALA A 57 16.35 -10.88 -16.66
N THR A 58 15.18 -11.52 -16.71
CA THR A 58 15.02 -12.95 -16.99
C THR A 58 15.13 -13.25 -18.49
N PHE A 59 14.47 -12.45 -19.32
CA PHE A 59 14.46 -12.57 -20.78
C PHE A 59 15.56 -11.75 -21.48
N ALA A 60 16.60 -11.35 -20.74
CA ALA A 60 17.77 -10.72 -21.34
C ALA A 60 18.32 -11.59 -22.49
N THR A 61 18.57 -10.97 -23.65
CA THR A 61 18.93 -11.66 -24.89
C THR A 61 20.05 -12.68 -24.69
N ARG A 62 21.11 -12.29 -23.96
CA ARG A 62 22.22 -13.19 -23.63
C ARG A 62 21.79 -14.42 -22.83
N ARG A 63 20.87 -14.26 -21.86
CA ARG A 63 20.37 -15.39 -21.06
C ARG A 63 19.53 -16.35 -21.91
N VAL A 64 18.68 -15.79 -22.77
CA VAL A 64 17.80 -16.58 -23.65
C VAL A 64 18.61 -17.44 -24.62
N LEU A 65 19.63 -16.84 -25.26
CA LEU A 65 20.45 -17.51 -26.27
C LEU A 65 21.51 -18.44 -25.66
N GLU A 66 22.27 -17.97 -24.65
CA GLU A 66 23.44 -18.71 -24.14
C GLU A 66 23.13 -19.61 -22.94
N ARG A 67 22.18 -19.23 -22.08
CA ARG A 67 21.92 -20.00 -20.84
C ARG A 67 20.77 -20.97 -21.00
N TYR A 68 19.72 -20.55 -21.69
CA TYR A 68 18.52 -21.34 -21.89
C TYR A 68 18.49 -22.05 -23.26
N HIS A 69 19.26 -21.56 -24.24
CA HIS A 69 19.27 -22.08 -25.62
C HIS A 69 17.85 -22.23 -26.19
N LEU A 70 16.96 -21.26 -25.91
CA LEU A 70 15.57 -21.38 -26.35
C LEU A 70 15.49 -21.32 -27.87
N ASN A 71 14.63 -22.13 -28.46
CA ASN A 71 14.19 -21.95 -29.85
C ASN A 71 13.02 -20.95 -29.88
N ARG A 72 12.64 -20.52 -31.09
CA ARG A 72 11.54 -19.55 -31.30
C ARG A 72 10.23 -20.01 -30.66
N GLU A 73 9.86 -21.27 -30.89
CA GLU A 73 8.62 -21.84 -30.37
C GLU A 73 8.59 -21.88 -28.84
N ALA A 74 9.66 -22.33 -28.19
CA ALA A 74 9.73 -22.36 -26.73
C ALA A 74 9.71 -20.95 -26.14
N PHE A 75 10.35 -19.99 -26.79
CA PHE A 75 10.31 -18.59 -26.34
C PHE A 75 8.89 -18.01 -26.44
N GLU A 76 8.20 -18.22 -27.55
CA GLU A 76 6.80 -17.77 -27.72
C GLU A 76 5.85 -18.47 -26.74
N TRP A 77 6.05 -19.78 -26.52
CA TRP A 77 5.27 -20.54 -25.54
C TRP A 77 5.47 -19.99 -24.13
N VAL A 78 6.72 -19.78 -23.70
CA VAL A 78 7.02 -19.22 -22.36
C VAL A 78 6.41 -17.82 -22.23
N ARG A 79 6.52 -16.98 -23.26
CA ARG A 79 5.92 -15.64 -23.27
C ARG A 79 4.40 -15.71 -23.09
N GLY A 80 3.72 -16.62 -23.79
CA GLY A 80 2.28 -16.82 -23.67
C GLY A 80 1.85 -17.35 -22.30
N GLU A 81 2.64 -18.24 -21.70
CA GLU A 81 2.39 -18.77 -20.36
C GLU A 81 2.53 -17.69 -19.27
N VAL A 82 3.50 -16.77 -19.43
CA VAL A 82 3.64 -15.60 -18.54
C VAL A 82 2.40 -14.69 -18.63
N GLU A 83 1.93 -14.42 -19.85
CA GLU A 83 0.74 -13.59 -20.09
C GLU A 83 -0.53 -14.23 -19.48
N ALA A 84 -0.71 -15.54 -19.71
CA ALA A 84 -1.86 -16.29 -19.19
C ALA A 84 -1.90 -16.36 -17.65
N LYS A 85 -0.73 -16.45 -17.00
CA LYS A 85 -0.64 -16.47 -15.53
C LYS A 85 -0.79 -15.10 -14.89
N PHE A 86 -0.45 -14.02 -15.60
CA PHE A 86 -0.53 -12.68 -15.04
C PHE A 86 -1.97 -12.14 -14.97
N ASN A 87 -2.79 -12.44 -15.97
CA ASN A 87 -4.14 -11.88 -16.10
C ASN A 87 -5.14 -12.22 -14.96
N PRO A 88 -5.19 -13.45 -14.41
CA PRO A 88 -6.13 -13.77 -13.33
C PRO A 88 -5.78 -13.09 -12.00
N ASP A 89 -4.51 -13.02 -11.63
CA ASP A 89 -4.07 -12.61 -10.28
C ASP A 89 -4.28 -11.11 -10.01
N VAL A 90 -4.24 -10.28 -11.05
CA VAL A 90 -4.24 -8.83 -10.95
C VAL A 90 -5.64 -8.23 -10.70
N THR A 91 -6.69 -8.90 -11.18
CA THR A 91 -8.08 -8.47 -10.95
C THR A 91 -8.52 -8.49 -9.48
N LEU A 92 -7.78 -9.20 -8.63
CA LEU A 92 -8.04 -9.33 -7.20
C LEU A 92 -7.25 -8.35 -6.32
N GLY A 93 -6.28 -7.60 -6.88
CA GLY A 93 -5.39 -6.70 -6.13
C GLY A 93 -5.90 -5.27 -5.97
N VAL A 94 -6.63 -4.76 -6.96
CA VAL A 94 -7.23 -3.41 -6.98
C VAL A 94 -8.47 -3.18 -6.07
N PRO A 95 -9.07 -4.17 -5.36
CA PRO A 95 -10.10 -3.87 -4.35
C PRO A 95 -9.57 -3.00 -3.20
N ARG A 96 -8.30 -3.16 -2.83
CA ARG A 96 -7.72 -2.54 -1.64
C ARG A 96 -7.49 -1.03 -1.79
N LEU A 97 -7.13 -0.58 -3.00
CA LEU A 97 -7.01 0.85 -3.31
C LEU A 97 -8.37 1.56 -3.32
N LYS A 98 -9.44 0.87 -3.75
CA LYS A 98 -10.82 1.39 -3.69
C LYS A 98 -11.35 1.43 -2.26
N GLU A 99 -10.97 0.49 -1.39
CA GLU A 99 -11.27 0.53 0.06
C GLU A 99 -10.52 1.64 0.79
N ILE A 100 -9.26 1.90 0.44
CA ILE A 100 -8.46 2.97 1.06
C ILE A 100 -8.98 4.36 0.62
N MET A 101 -9.33 4.53 -0.67
CA MET A 101 -9.91 5.78 -1.17
C MET A 101 -11.35 6.02 -0.71
N ASN A 102 -12.11 4.96 -0.44
CA ASN A 102 -13.40 5.09 0.23
C ASN A 102 -13.15 5.26 1.73
N VAL A 103 -12.61 6.44 2.10
CA VAL A 103 -12.26 6.87 3.46
C VAL A 103 -13.40 6.48 4.40
N ALA A 104 -13.29 5.30 5.00
CA ALA A 104 -14.21 4.86 6.02
C ALA A 104 -13.96 5.78 7.20
N THR A 105 -14.84 6.76 7.39
CA THR A 105 -14.85 7.66 8.55
C THR A 105 -15.03 6.90 9.88
N ASN A 106 -15.19 5.57 9.83
CA ASN A 106 -15.31 4.69 10.98
C ASN A 106 -14.54 3.38 10.77
N ILE A 107 -13.26 3.36 11.14
CA ILE A 107 -12.39 2.18 11.11
C ILE A 107 -12.65 1.37 12.40
N LYS A 108 -13.06 0.10 12.26
CA LYS A 108 -13.43 -0.76 13.41
C LYS A 108 -12.29 -0.99 14.41
N THR A 109 -11.04 -0.83 13.98
CA THR A 109 -9.84 -0.92 14.83
C THR A 109 -8.70 -0.10 14.21
N PRO A 110 -8.59 1.20 14.52
CA PRO A 110 -7.44 1.98 14.09
C PRO A 110 -6.19 1.50 14.85
N SER A 111 -5.16 1.08 14.10
CA SER A 111 -3.85 0.74 14.66
C SER A 111 -2.80 1.74 14.17
N LEU A 112 -2.03 2.31 15.09
CA LEU A 112 -0.92 3.22 14.78
C LEU A 112 0.37 2.65 15.37
N ASN A 113 1.36 2.40 14.52
CA ASN A 113 2.71 2.03 14.94
C ASN A 113 3.57 3.30 15.04
N ILE A 114 4.07 3.60 16.23
CA ILE A 114 4.95 4.74 16.48
C ILE A 114 6.38 4.22 16.58
N TYR A 115 7.24 4.66 15.68
CA TYR A 115 8.67 4.37 15.72
C TYR A 115 9.37 5.48 16.50
N LEU A 116 10.20 5.09 17.46
CA LEU A 116 10.99 6.02 18.27
C LEU A 116 12.36 6.22 17.62
N GLU A 117 12.90 7.43 17.75
CA GLU A 117 14.28 7.71 17.36
C GLU A 117 15.26 6.85 18.18
N ASP A 118 16.39 6.50 17.57
CA ASP A 118 17.37 5.54 18.11
C ASP A 118 17.88 5.91 19.52
N ASP A 119 17.91 7.20 19.86
CA ASP A 119 18.38 7.70 21.15
C ASP A 119 17.37 7.45 22.28
N ILE A 120 16.08 7.49 21.96
CA ILE A 120 14.97 7.22 22.89
C ILE A 120 14.71 5.72 22.96
N ALA A 121 14.76 5.02 21.81
CA ALA A 121 14.47 3.60 21.69
C ALA A 121 15.41 2.71 22.53
N LYS A 122 16.66 3.13 22.74
CA LYS A 122 17.65 2.40 23.54
C LYS A 122 17.40 2.50 25.05
N ASN A 123 16.67 3.52 25.51
CA ASN A 123 16.44 3.77 26.92
C ASN A 123 15.01 3.40 27.35
N ALA A 124 14.86 2.22 27.96
CA ALA A 124 13.57 1.69 28.39
C ALA A 124 12.78 2.62 29.34
N MET A 125 13.44 3.49 30.11
CA MET A 125 12.74 4.47 30.96
C MET A 125 12.10 5.59 30.14
N MET A 126 12.81 6.11 29.13
CA MET A 126 12.26 7.14 28.25
C MET A 126 11.13 6.60 27.37
N VAL A 127 11.27 5.37 26.86
CA VAL A 127 10.20 4.67 26.12
C VAL A 127 8.95 4.54 26.99
N LYS A 128 9.09 4.16 28.26
CA LYS A 128 7.95 4.05 29.19
C LYS A 128 7.30 5.39 29.50
N ASN A 129 8.09 6.45 29.69
CA ASN A 129 7.55 7.79 29.91
C ASN A 129 6.77 8.28 28.68
N MET A 130 7.31 8.11 27.47
CA MET A 130 6.60 8.45 26.24
C MET A 130 5.35 7.59 26.04
N GLN A 131 5.43 6.30 26.35
CA GLN A 131 4.26 5.41 26.32
C GLN A 131 3.18 5.91 27.28
N GLN A 132 3.54 6.36 28.48
CA GLN A 132 2.60 6.90 29.45
C GLN A 132 1.97 8.22 28.97
N GLU A 133 2.75 9.12 28.38
CA GLU A 133 2.26 10.39 27.82
C GLU A 133 1.29 10.16 26.64
N LEU A 134 1.63 9.23 25.74
CA LEU A 134 0.79 8.85 24.60
C LEU A 134 -0.47 8.07 25.03
N THR A 135 -0.41 7.34 26.15
CA THR A 135 -1.58 6.61 26.68
C THR A 135 -2.55 7.55 27.40
N PHE A 136 -2.06 8.66 27.96
CA PHE A 136 -2.88 9.64 28.68
C PHE A 136 -3.83 10.46 27.80
N THR A 137 -3.66 10.41 26.48
CA THR A 137 -4.58 11.01 25.49
C THR A 137 -5.66 10.02 25.04
N SER A 138 -6.24 9.28 26.00
CA SER A 138 -7.46 8.52 25.77
C SER A 138 -8.67 9.35 26.18
N LEU A 139 -9.58 9.62 25.25
CA LEU A 139 -10.82 10.38 25.45
C LEU A 139 -11.74 9.73 26.52
N LEU A 140 -11.48 8.48 26.89
CA LEU A 140 -12.11 7.77 28.02
C LEU A 140 -11.84 8.43 29.38
N THR A 141 -10.69 9.09 29.57
CA THR A 141 -10.39 9.80 30.84
C THR A 141 -11.15 11.12 30.94
N ILE A 142 -11.54 11.69 29.80
CA ILE A 142 -12.34 12.93 29.72
C ILE A 142 -13.82 12.64 29.96
N THR A 143 -14.35 11.49 29.48
CA THR A 143 -15.75 11.12 29.73
C THR A 143 -16.02 10.74 31.19
N VAL A 144 -15.06 10.14 31.90
CA VAL A 144 -15.20 9.87 33.34
C VAL A 144 -15.21 11.18 34.15
N ALA A 145 -14.48 12.20 33.71
CA ALA A 145 -14.53 13.53 34.33
C ALA A 145 -15.86 14.25 34.04
N ASP A 146 -16.49 13.99 32.88
CA ASP A 146 -17.79 14.56 32.52
C ASP A 146 -18.93 13.93 33.35
N GLU A 147 -18.91 12.60 33.54
CA GLU A 147 -19.87 11.90 34.42
C GLU A 147 -19.71 12.26 35.91
N GLU A 148 -18.48 12.55 36.37
CA GLU A 148 -18.25 12.97 37.77
C GLU A 148 -18.75 14.39 38.07
N VAL A 149 -18.97 15.22 37.03
CA VAL A 149 -19.62 16.54 37.16
C VAL A 149 -21.13 16.41 37.23
N GLU A 150 -21.74 15.44 36.53
CA GLU A 150 -23.20 15.32 36.44
C GLU A 150 -23.81 14.70 37.71
N GLN A 151 -23.07 13.88 38.46
CA GLN A 151 -23.57 13.25 39.69
C GLN A 151 -23.36 14.09 40.98
N LYS A 152 -22.69 15.24 40.89
CA LYS A 152 -22.52 16.19 42.02
C LYS A 152 -23.46 17.39 41.98
N LEU A 153 -24.44 17.43 41.08
CA LEU A 153 -25.52 18.41 41.10
C LEU A 153 -26.66 18.00 42.04
N HIS A 154 -26.33 17.85 43.33
CA HIS A 154 -27.28 18.15 44.40
C HIS A 154 -27.15 19.63 44.77
N PRO A 155 -28.25 20.35 45.09
CA PRO A 155 -28.23 21.79 45.24
C PRO A 155 -27.70 22.18 46.61
N VAL A 156 -26.39 22.18 46.83
CA VAL A 156 -25.80 22.84 48.00
C VAL A 156 -24.49 23.54 47.61
N SER A 157 -24.52 24.87 47.77
CA SER A 157 -23.39 25.80 47.83
C SER A 157 -22.48 25.98 46.60
N LEU A 158 -23.02 26.55 45.51
CA LEU A 158 -22.21 27.30 44.53
C LEU A 158 -22.05 28.75 45.00
N GLY A 159 -21.17 28.95 45.99
CA GLY A 159 -20.96 30.24 46.65
C GLY A 159 -19.67 30.99 46.30
N CYS A 160 -18.77 30.48 45.44
CA CYS A 160 -17.42 31.06 45.38
C CYS A 160 -16.75 31.30 44.02
N CYS A 161 -17.29 30.86 42.87
CA CYS A 161 -16.49 30.88 41.62
C CYS A 161 -17.14 31.48 40.37
N THR A 162 -18.21 32.27 40.47
CA THR A 162 -18.86 32.90 39.28
C THR A 162 -18.48 34.37 39.03
N SER A 163 -17.49 34.93 39.72
CA SER A 163 -17.24 36.37 39.64
C SER A 163 -16.48 36.88 38.41
N ASN A 164 -15.98 36.02 37.50
CA ASN A 164 -15.06 36.51 36.45
C ASN A 164 -15.33 36.13 34.99
N TRP A 165 -16.53 35.63 34.65
CA TRP A 165 -16.90 35.43 33.24
C TRP A 165 -18.14 36.23 32.88
N THR A 166 -17.93 37.49 32.49
CA THR A 166 -18.96 38.30 31.82
C THR A 166 -19.00 37.90 30.35
N VAL A 167 -19.96 37.06 29.98
CA VAL A 167 -20.24 36.69 28.58
C VAL A 167 -21.15 37.77 27.97
N PRO A 168 -20.78 38.44 26.86
CA PRO A 168 -21.62 39.49 26.27
C PRO A 168 -22.93 38.91 25.73
N ARG A 169 -24.07 39.39 26.25
CA ARG A 169 -25.41 39.06 25.72
C ARG A 169 -25.60 39.71 24.36
N ARG A 170 -25.32 38.97 23.28
CA ARG A 170 -25.74 39.38 21.94
C ARG A 170 -26.27 38.26 21.06
N TRP A 171 -26.90 37.23 21.62
CA TRP A 171 -27.67 36.26 20.81
C TRP A 171 -28.83 35.70 21.64
N VAL A 172 -29.90 36.48 21.81
CA VAL A 172 -31.23 35.95 22.13
C VAL A 172 -32.26 36.71 21.28
N ALA A 173 -33.02 35.93 20.51
CA ALA A 173 -34.28 36.24 19.82
C ALA A 173 -34.26 37.18 18.60
N SER A 174 -34.52 36.60 17.42
CA SER A 174 -35.87 36.59 16.81
C SER A 174 -36.01 35.39 15.89
#